data_AF-A0AAJ1P4S7-F1
#
_entry.id   AF-A0AAJ1P4S7-F1
#
_cell.length_a   1.000
_cell.length_b   1.000
_cell.length_c   1.000
_cell.angle_alpha   90.00
_cell.angle_beta   90.00
_cell.angle_gamma   90.00
#
_symmetry.space_group_name_H-M   'P 1'
#
loop_
_entity.id
_entity.type
_entity.pdbx_description
1 polymer ?
#
loop_
_entity_poly.entity_id
_entity_poly.type
_entity_poly.pdbx_seq_one_letter_code
_entity_poly.pdbx_strand_id
1 'polypeptide(L)' 'MIEIEKPKIETVELNEDAKYGKFVIEPLERGYGTTLGNS' A
#
# COMPACT_ATOMS: atom_id res chain seq x y z
N MET A 1 -16.44 18.29 -3.22
CA MET A 1 -16.00 16.89 -3.08
C MET A 1 -14.50 16.93 -3.16
N ILE A 2 -13.79 16.49 -2.12
CA ILE A 2 -12.33 16.40 -2.19
C ILE A 2 -12.05 15.22 -3.12
N GLU A 3 -11.38 15.46 -4.24
CA GLU A 3 -10.91 14.38 -5.13
C GLU A 3 -9.86 13.58 -4.35
N ILE A 4 -10.19 12.32 -4.07
CA ILE A 4 -9.19 11.37 -3.56
C ILE A 4 -8.38 10.91 -4.78
N GLU A 5 -7.09 11.20 -4.78
CA GLU A 5 -6.18 10.67 -5.78
C GLU A 5 -6.20 9.14 -5.72
N LYS A 6 -6.32 8.50 -6.90
CA LYS A 6 -6.38 7.04 -6.98
C LYS A 6 -5.05 6.44 -6.48
N PRO A 7 -5.04 5.61 -5.42
CA PRO A 7 -3.81 5.01 -4.92
C PRO A 7 -3.23 4.06 -5.96
N LYS A 8 -1.91 4.04 -6.05
CA LYS A 8 -1.12 3.08 -6.82
C LYS A 8 -0.51 2.08 -5.86
N ILE A 9 -0.39 0.83 -6.32
CA ILE A 9 0.34 -0.22 -5.61
C ILE A 9 1.60 -0.54 -6.40
N GLU A 10 2.72 -0.56 -5.71
CA GLU A 10 4.02 -0.90 -6.27
C GLU A 10 4.65 -2.04 -5.47
N THR A 11 5.21 -3.00 -6.19
CA THR A 11 5.95 -4.12 -5.61
C THR A 11 7.40 -3.73 -5.48
N VAL A 12 7.90 -3.61 -4.25
CA VAL A 12 9.28 -3.21 -3.97
C VAL A 12 10.20 -4.42 -3.88
N GLU A 13 9.72 -5.51 -3.30
CA GLU A 13 10.51 -6.72 -3.12
C GLU A 13 9.59 -7.93 -3.14
N LEU A 14 10.01 -8.97 -3.88
CA LEU A 14 9.44 -10.30 -3.81
C LEU A 14 10.63 -11.25 -3.71
N ASN A 15 10.67 -12.03 -2.63
CA ASN A 15 11.68 -13.06 -2.48
C ASN A 15 11.36 -14.22 -3.43
N GLU A 16 12.38 -14.82 -4.04
CA GLU A 16 12.29 -15.99 -4.93
C GLU A 16 11.59 -17.18 -4.24
N ASP A 17 11.77 -17.32 -2.92
CA ASP A 17 11.12 -18.34 -2.11
C ASP A 17 9.63 -18.07 -1.84
N ALA A 18 9.09 -16.95 -2.32
CA ALA A 18 7.70 -16.48 -2.13
C ALA A 18 7.26 -16.33 -0.65
N LYS A 19 8.22 -16.30 0.29
CA LYS A 19 7.94 -16.17 1.74
C LYS A 19 7.92 -14.73 2.25
N TYR A 20 8.45 -13.79 1.45
CA TYR A 20 8.50 -12.38 1.79
C TYR A 20 8.13 -11.54 0.57
N GLY A 21 7.29 -10.54 0.82
CA GLY A 21 6.94 -9.53 -0.15
C GLY A 21 6.80 -8.17 0.54
N LYS A 22 7.27 -7.14 -0.14
CA LYS A 22 7.15 -5.75 0.29
C LYS A 22 6.43 -4.96 -0.79
N PHE A 23 5.37 -4.25 -0.37
CA PHE A 23 4.54 -3.44 -1.24
C PHE A 23 4.44 -2.02 -0.69
N VAL A 24 4.34 -1.06 -1.58
CA VAL A 24 4.11 0.36 -1.26
C VAL A 24 2.80 0.76 -1.90
N ILE A 25 1.95 1.45 -1.14
CA ILE A 25 0.66 1.96 -1.60
C ILE A 25 0.61 3.45 -1.33
N GLU A 26 0.49 4.25 -2.39
CA GLU A 26 0.43 5.71 -2.30
C GLU A 26 -0.24 6.35 -3.53
N PRO A 27 -0.82 7.54 -3.41
CA PRO A 27 -1.05 8.31 -2.16
C PRO A 27 -2.23 7.73 -1.36
N LEU A 28 -2.15 7.86 -0.04
CA LEU A 28 -3.24 7.49 0.88
C LEU A 28 -3.63 8.69 1.74
N GLU A 29 -4.92 8.85 1.98
CA GLU A 29 -5.41 9.84 2.94
C GLU A 29 -4.92 9.50 4.35
N ARG A 30 -4.71 10.54 5.17
CA ARG A 30 -4.26 10.40 6.55
C ARG A 30 -5.18 9.43 7.30
N GLY A 31 -4.59 8.38 7.86
CA GLY A 31 -5.30 7.36 8.64
C GLY A 31 -5.56 6.07 7.86
N TYR A 32 -5.75 6.11 6.54
CA TYR A 32 -6.02 4.89 5.76
C TYR A 32 -4.86 3.90 5.78
N GLY A 33 -3.60 4.36 5.80
CA GLY A 33 -2.46 3.46 5.92
C GLY A 33 -2.50 2.60 7.19
N THR A 34 -2.92 3.18 8.32
CA THR A 34 -3.05 2.45 9.59
C THR A 34 -4.26 1.53 9.58
N THR A 35 -5.41 1.98 9.06
CA THR A 35 -6.61 1.15 8.96
C THR A 35 -6.37 -0.08 8.08
N LEU A 36 -5.76 0.09 6.90
CA LEU A 36 -5.44 -1.01 5.99
C LEU A 36 -4.39 -1.95 6.56
N GLY A 37 -3.37 -1.44 7.27
CA GLY A 37 -2.31 -2.27 7.84
C GLY A 37 -2.71 -3.08 9.08
N ASN A 38 -3.77 -2.67 9.77
CA ASN A 38 -4.24 -3.31 11.01
C ASN A 38 -5.49 -4.20 10.82
N SER A 39 -6.12 -4.18 9.64
CA SER A 39 -7.29 -5.03 9.34
C SER A 39 -6.86 -6.40 8.86
#